data_AF-K0T7Q0-F1
#
_entry.id   AF-K0T7Q0-F1
#
_cell.length_a   1.000
_cell.length_b   1.000
_cell.length_c   1.000
_cell.angle_alpha   90.00
_cell.angle_beta   90.00
_cell.angle_gamma   90.00
#
_symmetry.space_group_name_H-M   'P 1'
#
loop_
_entity.id
_entity.type
_entity.pdbx_description
1 polymer ?
#
loop_
_entity_poly.entity_id
_entity_poly.type
_entity_poly.pdbx_seq_one_letter_code
_entity_poly.pdbx_strand_id
1 'polypeptide(L)'
;MSAAPRSGRGRGEGIIWEGEGRDEGRIKSSFRPGPHQQRMRGRHELFLGSLPTLSLLSLSFPASSSSFTLGNTRARSRSPLHLSSKDDDWLGNTRARSRSPLHLSSKDDDWNLGDEDDSRLDEMRQILESSWNGEAMGQGKAAEACSQAVANAMRQNRNVLMVDLRLPSFDTTEGPRAYDSFGVYDFCSHLSRHLKQLSLVTKTLILFRNDLEVKHIEQEKLIRGDGDSDDLNDTANPGRQLQNDVDDFRDQLMANWDDESANPVPSVAPSGEPTPLASDNSSHRLGSMIGEAEISPGPDQFDQTIQAVDQHALLQGEEDALIIVAPYDTTDTVALRRTLARYGNTRTIIIVNSRIELLPRELDNAVMCYGILPLIARRGHNDPDAGLKAVVLKRYPDPWTVYVDVDDDGFYEAKGGPVPPVDSSDKQFPSPEWIALKVQAFLQKQ
;
A
#
# COMPACT_ATOMS: atom_id res chain seq x y z
N MET A 1 -72.06 34.26 24.48
CA MET A 1 -71.94 35.64 24.99
C MET A 1 -70.54 36.15 24.67
N SER A 2 -70.50 37.39 24.19
CA SER A 2 -69.37 38.31 23.96
C SER A 2 -68.17 37.88 23.12
N ALA A 3 -68.14 38.50 21.94
CA ALA A 3 -66.97 38.78 21.14
C ALA A 3 -66.22 40.04 21.62
N ALA A 4 -64.99 40.16 21.12
CA ALA A 4 -64.32 41.38 20.65
C ALA A 4 -63.40 42.14 21.66
N PRO A 5 -62.57 43.10 21.19
CA PRO A 5 -61.13 42.90 20.93
C PRO A 5 -60.27 44.09 21.43
N ARG A 6 -58.96 44.14 21.09
CA ARG A 6 -58.06 45.33 20.93
C ARG A 6 -56.59 44.87 21.05
N SER A 7 -55.53 45.54 20.59
CA SER A 7 -55.18 46.55 19.59
C SER A 7 -53.79 47.08 20.01
N GLY A 8 -52.83 47.25 19.09
CA GLY A 8 -51.58 48.00 19.32
C GLY A 8 -50.47 47.53 18.38
N ARG A 9 -50.16 48.20 17.25
CA ARG A 9 -49.25 49.38 17.09
C ARG A 9 -47.92 49.18 17.83
N GLY A 10 -46.72 49.28 17.25
CA GLY A 10 -46.23 49.70 15.93
C GLY A 10 -44.73 50.09 16.03
N ARG A 11 -44.10 50.42 14.88
CA ARG A 11 -42.71 50.88 14.61
C ARG A 11 -41.67 49.75 14.41
N GLY A 12 -40.89 49.64 13.34
CA GLY A 12 -40.69 50.47 12.13
C GLY A 12 -39.36 51.22 12.13
N GLU A 13 -38.31 50.63 11.55
CA GLU A 13 -37.08 51.22 10.94
C GLU A 13 -36.52 50.12 10.02
N GLY A 14 -36.04 50.27 8.78
CA GLY A 14 -35.84 51.37 7.85
C GLY A 14 -34.91 50.84 6.74
N ILE A 15 -35.41 50.63 5.52
CA ILE A 15 -34.59 50.29 4.34
C ILE A 15 -34.88 51.35 3.28
N ILE A 16 -33.86 52.13 2.92
CA ILE A 16 -33.83 52.99 1.73
C ILE A 16 -32.39 52.95 1.21
N TRP A 17 -32.22 52.51 -0.04
CA TRP A 17 -31.21 53.01 -0.99
C TRP A 17 -31.72 52.75 -2.41
N GLU A 18 -32.44 53.73 -2.97
CA GLU A 18 -32.39 54.08 -4.40
C GLU A 18 -31.27 55.14 -4.54
N GLY A 19 -30.52 55.33 -5.61
CA GLY A 19 -30.52 54.77 -6.95
C GLY A 19 -29.56 55.61 -7.83
N GLU A 20 -29.21 55.03 -8.97
CA GLU A 20 -28.78 55.65 -10.23
C GLU A 20 -27.46 56.44 -10.38
N GLY A 21 -26.74 56.05 -11.43
CA GLY A 21 -25.70 56.83 -12.11
C GLY A 21 -25.13 56.06 -13.32
N ARG A 22 -25.77 56.21 -14.50
CA ARG A 22 -25.21 55.91 -15.84
C ARG A 22 -23.99 56.83 -16.12
N ASP A 23 -23.06 56.62 -17.05
CA ASP A 23 -23.22 56.30 -18.48
C ASP A 23 -21.86 55.99 -19.17
N GLU A 24 -21.98 55.26 -20.29
CA GLU A 24 -21.21 55.27 -21.55
C GLU A 24 -19.69 54.97 -21.64
N GLY A 25 -19.36 53.99 -22.50
CA GLY A 25 -18.00 53.68 -22.94
C GLY A 25 -17.92 52.60 -24.03
N ARG A 26 -18.50 52.89 -25.19
CA ARG A 26 -18.63 52.06 -26.41
C ARG A 26 -17.29 51.91 -27.17
N ILE A 27 -16.78 50.69 -27.38
CA ILE A 27 -15.92 50.36 -28.54
C ILE A 27 -16.35 49.01 -29.15
N LYS A 28 -16.75 49.07 -30.42
CA LYS A 28 -16.98 47.95 -31.32
C LYS A 28 -15.66 47.61 -32.02
N SER A 29 -15.32 46.33 -32.15
CA SER A 29 -14.49 45.86 -33.26
C SER A 29 -14.96 44.49 -33.71
N SER A 30 -15.55 44.50 -34.89
CA SER A 30 -15.93 43.39 -35.75
C SER A 30 -14.70 42.68 -36.32
N PHE A 31 -14.69 41.34 -36.28
CA PHE A 31 -13.95 40.55 -37.27
C PHE A 31 -14.86 39.44 -37.81
N ARG A 32 -15.06 39.47 -39.14
CA ARG A 32 -15.80 38.46 -39.91
C ARG A 32 -14.89 37.27 -40.25
N PRO A 33 -15.45 36.06 -40.45
CA PRO A 33 -14.74 34.92 -41.02
C PRO A 33 -14.77 34.95 -42.55
N GLY A 34 -13.73 34.43 -43.20
CA GLY A 34 -13.65 34.22 -44.65
C GLY A 34 -13.44 32.74 -44.97
N PRO A 35 -14.18 32.15 -45.93
CA PRO A 35 -14.01 30.77 -46.38
C PRO A 35 -13.35 30.67 -47.77
N HIS A 36 -12.53 29.63 -48.00
CA HIS A 36 -12.19 29.03 -49.31
C HIS A 36 -11.57 27.65 -49.02
N GLN A 37 -12.17 26.50 -49.29
CA GLN A 37 -12.52 25.82 -50.56
C GLN A 37 -11.34 25.54 -51.52
N GLN A 38 -10.94 24.25 -51.61
CA GLN A 38 -10.53 23.43 -52.79
C GLN A 38 -9.59 22.32 -52.28
N ARG A 39 -9.89 21.01 -52.29
CA ARG A 39 -10.35 20.05 -53.32
C ARG A 39 -9.34 19.79 -54.46
N MET A 40 -8.59 18.69 -54.34
CA MET A 40 -8.23 17.67 -55.37
C MET A 40 -7.44 16.56 -54.62
N ARG A 41 -7.87 15.30 -54.50
CA ARG A 41 -7.87 14.18 -55.47
C ARG A 41 -6.52 13.87 -56.13
N GLY A 42 -6.05 12.64 -55.91
CA GLY A 42 -5.07 11.91 -56.76
C GLY A 42 -4.20 10.96 -55.90
N ARG A 43 -4.59 9.70 -55.62
CA ARG A 43 -4.42 8.45 -56.41
C ARG A 43 -2.96 8.01 -56.66
N HIS A 44 -2.65 6.80 -56.15
CA HIS A 44 -1.69 5.75 -56.59
C HIS A 44 -0.21 6.18 -56.80
N GLU A 45 0.85 5.43 -56.51
CA GLU A 45 1.12 4.00 -56.66
C GLU A 45 2.21 3.53 -55.67
N LEU A 46 2.24 2.21 -55.49
CA LEU A 46 3.32 1.40 -54.94
C LEU A 46 4.62 1.58 -55.73
N PHE A 47 5.77 1.64 -55.06
CA PHE A 47 7.02 1.10 -55.61
C PHE A 47 7.90 0.50 -54.52
N LEU A 48 8.25 -0.77 -54.73
CA LEU A 48 9.31 -1.51 -54.07
C LEU A 48 10.67 -0.88 -54.39
N GLY A 49 11.59 -0.84 -53.42
CA GLY A 49 12.97 -0.45 -53.69
C GLY A 49 13.88 -0.46 -52.48
N SER A 50 14.52 -1.61 -52.25
CA SER A 50 15.94 -1.77 -51.89
C SER A 50 16.57 -0.95 -50.75
N LEU A 51 17.08 -1.70 -49.76
CA LEU A 51 18.11 -1.33 -48.79
C LEU A 51 19.34 -0.64 -49.43
N PRO A 52 20.10 0.13 -48.63
CA PRO A 52 21.35 -0.46 -48.15
C PRO A 52 21.69 -0.21 -46.66
N THR A 53 22.49 -1.15 -46.18
CA THR A 53 23.29 -1.29 -44.96
C THR A 53 24.12 -0.08 -44.51
N LEU A 54 24.10 0.23 -43.20
CA LEU A 54 25.20 0.78 -42.38
C LEU A 54 24.99 0.26 -40.94
N SER A 55 25.76 -0.72 -40.43
CA SER A 55 27.10 -0.62 -39.83
C SER A 55 27.17 0.16 -38.50
N LEU A 56 27.08 -0.62 -37.40
CA LEU A 56 27.95 -0.64 -36.22
C LEU A 56 28.40 0.69 -35.59
N LEU A 57 27.85 0.99 -34.40
CA LEU A 57 28.63 1.58 -33.30
C LEU A 57 28.36 0.80 -32.00
N SER A 58 29.37 0.01 -31.66
CA SER A 58 29.61 -0.63 -30.37
C SER A 58 30.08 0.46 -29.38
N LEU A 59 29.40 0.60 -28.25
CA LEU A 59 29.92 1.32 -27.09
C LEU A 59 30.10 0.31 -25.95
N SER A 60 31.36 -0.07 -25.75
CA SER A 60 31.84 -0.87 -24.62
C SER A 60 32.03 0.04 -23.41
N PHE A 61 31.43 -0.31 -22.27
CA PHE A 61 31.76 0.28 -20.96
C PHE A 61 32.62 -0.70 -20.17
N PRO A 62 33.73 -0.24 -19.54
CA PRO A 62 34.62 -1.13 -18.81
C PRO A 62 34.07 -1.48 -17.42
N ALA A 63 34.11 -2.78 -17.11
CA ALA A 63 33.96 -3.32 -15.78
C ALA A 63 35.18 -2.95 -14.92
N SER A 64 34.96 -2.25 -13.80
CA SER A 64 35.97 -2.10 -12.76
C SER A 64 35.74 -3.15 -11.68
N SER A 65 36.53 -4.22 -11.74
CA SER A 65 36.73 -5.19 -10.67
C SER A 65 37.71 -4.61 -9.64
N SER A 66 37.27 -4.32 -8.43
CA SER A 66 38.16 -4.06 -7.29
C SER A 66 38.10 -5.23 -6.32
N SER A 67 39.12 -6.08 -6.41
CA SER A 67 39.47 -7.12 -5.45
C SER A 67 39.91 -6.49 -4.12
N PHE A 68 39.24 -6.84 -3.02
CA PHE A 68 39.65 -6.50 -1.66
C PHE A 68 40.50 -7.65 -1.11
N THR A 69 41.82 -7.45 -1.00
CA THR A 69 42.74 -8.39 -0.36
C THR A 69 43.00 -8.00 1.08
N LEU A 70 42.74 -8.93 2.00
CA LEU A 70 43.13 -8.88 3.41
C LEU A 70 44.67 -8.81 3.55
N GLY A 71 45.14 -7.81 4.30
CA GLY A 71 46.52 -7.71 4.77
C GLY A 71 46.55 -7.60 6.30
N ASN A 72 46.94 -8.68 6.95
CA ASN A 72 47.09 -8.80 8.39
C ASN A 72 48.59 -8.73 8.76
N THR A 73 49.05 -7.69 9.47
CA THR A 73 50.34 -7.71 10.21
C THR A 73 50.35 -6.75 11.41
N ARG A 74 50.16 -7.34 12.59
CA ARG A 74 51.07 -7.36 13.76
C ARG A 74 51.78 -6.06 14.23
N ALA A 75 51.28 -5.57 15.37
CA ALA A 75 51.96 -5.09 16.58
C ALA A 75 53.40 -4.52 16.53
N ARG A 76 53.56 -3.30 17.03
CA ARG A 76 54.71 -2.91 17.88
C ARG A 76 54.35 -1.78 18.84
N SER A 77 54.69 -2.01 20.10
CA SER A 77 54.61 -1.09 21.24
C SER A 77 55.71 -0.03 21.20
N ARG A 78 55.41 1.17 21.71
CA ARG A 78 56.27 2.02 22.57
C ARG A 78 55.56 3.33 22.92
N SER A 79 55.25 3.50 24.19
CA SER A 79 55.03 4.79 24.88
C SER A 79 56.37 5.28 25.49
N PRO A 80 56.46 6.42 26.20
CA PRO A 80 55.66 7.66 26.17
C PRO A 80 56.56 8.93 26.12
N LEU A 81 56.04 10.09 25.68
CA LEU A 81 56.60 11.38 26.10
C LEU A 81 55.50 12.43 26.26
N HIS A 82 55.64 13.18 27.34
CA HIS A 82 54.78 14.21 27.90
C HIS A 82 55.40 15.58 27.58
N LEU A 83 54.63 16.56 27.10
CA LEU A 83 54.72 17.99 27.47
C LEU A 83 53.90 18.92 26.54
N SER A 84 53.09 19.77 27.19
CA SER A 84 52.90 21.22 26.94
C SER A 84 52.20 21.63 25.63
N SER A 85 50.92 22.00 25.68
CA SER A 85 50.41 23.39 25.89
C SER A 85 50.72 24.37 24.75
N LYS A 86 49.70 24.68 23.95
CA LYS A 86 49.09 26.02 23.78
C LYS A 86 48.03 26.01 22.66
N ASP A 87 46.85 26.46 23.03
CA ASP A 87 45.96 27.42 22.35
C ASP A 87 45.97 27.43 20.80
N ASP A 88 44.81 27.14 20.20
CA ASP A 88 44.14 28.15 19.37
C ASP A 88 42.67 27.77 19.09
N ASP A 89 41.84 28.77 19.31
CA ASP A 89 40.40 28.83 19.20
C ASP A 89 39.89 28.60 17.77
N TRP A 90 38.90 27.72 17.61
CA TRP A 90 37.88 27.83 16.56
C TRP A 90 36.52 27.40 17.09
N LEU A 91 35.81 28.36 17.68
CA LEU A 91 34.41 28.26 18.09
C LEU A 91 33.49 28.33 16.85
N GLY A 92 33.12 27.16 16.33
CA GLY A 92 32.01 26.97 15.40
C GLY A 92 30.74 26.55 16.14
N ASN A 93 29.84 27.50 16.33
CA ASN A 93 28.61 27.45 17.10
C ASN A 93 27.55 26.52 16.48
N THR A 94 27.39 25.28 16.98
CA THR A 94 26.16 24.49 16.78
C THR A 94 25.56 24.13 18.13
N ARG A 95 24.55 24.91 18.49
CA ARG A 95 23.70 24.78 19.68
C ARG A 95 22.86 23.50 19.58
N ALA A 96 23.43 22.37 19.95
CA ALA A 96 22.70 21.13 20.19
C ALA A 96 21.82 21.33 21.43
N ARG A 97 20.50 21.44 21.23
CA ARG A 97 19.51 21.37 22.30
C ARG A 97 19.55 19.96 22.89
N SER A 98 20.14 19.84 24.07
CA SER A 98 19.96 18.73 24.98
C SER A 98 18.47 18.57 25.30
N ARG A 99 17.82 17.57 24.70
CA ARG A 99 16.60 17.00 25.24
C ARG A 99 16.99 15.77 26.06
N SER A 100 16.62 15.81 27.33
CA SER A 100 16.78 14.76 28.31
C SER A 100 16.19 13.44 27.82
N PRO A 101 16.75 12.27 28.19
CA PRO A 101 16.17 10.98 27.85
C PRO A 101 14.83 10.83 28.59
N LEU A 102 13.73 10.75 27.85
CA LEU A 102 12.45 10.33 28.39
C LEU A 102 12.55 8.83 28.70
N HIS A 103 12.49 8.55 30.00
CA HIS A 103 12.42 7.23 30.60
C HIS A 103 11.06 6.60 30.24
N LEU A 104 11.02 5.85 29.13
CA LEU A 104 9.92 4.96 28.76
C LEU A 104 9.90 3.78 29.75
N SER A 105 9.18 3.94 30.86
CA SER A 105 8.73 2.77 31.62
C SER A 105 7.64 2.10 30.82
N SER A 106 7.89 0.86 30.35
CA SER A 106 6.86 -0.04 29.85
C SER A 106 5.87 -0.31 30.98
N LYS A 107 4.78 0.44 30.99
CA LYS A 107 3.53 -0.01 31.56
C LYS A 107 2.68 -0.40 30.38
N ASP A 108 2.17 -1.62 30.44
CA ASP A 108 1.16 -2.14 29.56
C ASP A 108 0.07 -1.07 29.37
N ASP A 109 0.07 -0.45 28.19
CA ASP A 109 -0.96 0.47 27.76
C ASP A 109 -2.22 -0.38 27.57
N ASP A 110 -2.98 -0.47 28.65
CA ASP A 110 -4.35 -0.94 28.69
C ASP A 110 -5.17 0.02 27.80
N TRP A 111 -5.18 -0.26 26.50
CA TRP A 111 -6.01 0.39 25.48
C TRP A 111 -7.49 0.06 25.68
N ASN A 112 -8.00 0.32 26.88
CA ASN A 112 -9.42 0.30 27.18
C ASN A 112 -10.08 1.56 26.59
N LEU A 113 -9.96 1.71 25.27
CA LEU A 113 -10.87 2.50 24.46
C LEU A 113 -12.21 1.78 24.58
N GLY A 114 -13.17 2.43 25.23
CA GLY A 114 -14.46 1.80 25.50
C GLY A 114 -15.16 1.33 24.22
N ASP A 115 -16.09 0.39 24.37
CA ASP A 115 -16.89 -0.23 23.30
C ASP A 115 -17.57 0.75 22.31
N GLU A 116 -17.58 2.06 22.62
CA GLU A 116 -18.11 3.13 21.75
C GLU A 116 -17.23 3.41 20.52
N ASP A 117 -15.89 3.31 20.61
CA ASP A 117 -15.01 3.53 19.45
C ASP A 117 -15.11 2.39 18.42
N ASP A 118 -15.37 1.16 18.89
CA ASP A 118 -15.59 -0.01 18.04
C ASP A 118 -16.85 0.16 17.17
N SER A 119 -17.96 0.61 17.77
CA SER A 119 -19.22 0.86 17.04
C SER A 119 -19.03 1.91 15.95
N ARG A 120 -18.20 2.92 16.21
CA ARG A 120 -17.90 4.00 15.26
C ARG A 120 -17.11 3.51 14.04
N LEU A 121 -16.12 2.65 14.23
CA LEU A 121 -15.33 2.10 13.13
C LEU A 121 -16.16 1.14 12.28
N ASP A 122 -17.02 0.35 12.91
CA ASP A 122 -17.98 -0.52 12.22
C ASP A 122 -19.00 0.30 11.41
N GLU A 123 -19.53 1.38 11.95
CA GLU A 123 -20.39 2.31 11.22
C GLU A 123 -19.66 2.93 10.03
N MET A 124 -18.43 3.43 10.22
CA MET A 124 -17.63 4.01 9.15
C MET A 124 -17.36 2.97 8.06
N ARG A 125 -17.01 1.75 8.46
CA ARG A 125 -16.83 0.61 7.56
C ARG A 125 -18.10 0.33 6.79
N GLN A 126 -19.25 0.18 7.44
CA GLN A 126 -20.53 -0.07 6.78
C GLN A 126 -20.94 1.06 5.83
N ILE A 127 -20.70 2.32 6.21
CA ILE A 127 -20.99 3.47 5.35
C ILE A 127 -20.07 3.47 4.11
N LEU A 128 -18.79 3.17 4.29
CA LEU A 128 -17.85 3.09 3.18
C LEU A 128 -18.18 1.91 2.28
N GLU A 129 -18.42 0.72 2.85
CA GLU A 129 -18.76 -0.52 2.14
C GLU A 129 -20.11 -0.43 1.41
N SER A 130 -21.11 0.25 1.97
CA SER A 130 -22.40 0.46 1.29
C SER A 130 -22.29 1.41 0.10
N SER A 131 -21.39 2.39 0.17
CA SER A 131 -21.08 3.30 -0.94
C SER A 131 -20.06 2.70 -1.90
N TRP A 132 -19.44 1.60 -1.50
CA TRP A 132 -18.46 0.89 -2.28
C TRP A 132 -19.16 0.08 -3.35
N ASN A 133 -19.05 0.51 -4.60
CA ASN A 133 -19.46 -0.33 -5.70
C ASN A 133 -18.53 -1.56 -5.73
N GLY A 134 -18.95 -2.68 -5.12
CA GLY A 134 -18.19 -3.93 -5.07
C GLY A 134 -17.85 -4.45 -6.47
N GLU A 135 -18.69 -4.15 -7.46
CA GLU A 135 -18.37 -4.44 -8.84
C GLU A 135 -17.21 -3.57 -9.33
N ALA A 136 -17.14 -2.26 -9.07
CA ALA A 136 -16.08 -1.40 -9.61
C ALA A 136 -14.79 -1.35 -8.75
N MET A 137 -14.92 -1.52 -7.44
CA MET A 137 -13.86 -1.27 -6.46
C MET A 137 -13.63 -2.46 -5.51
N GLY A 138 -14.38 -3.56 -5.62
CA GLY A 138 -14.20 -4.74 -4.76
C GLY A 138 -12.76 -5.26 -4.75
N GLN A 139 -12.39 -6.06 -3.76
CA GLN A 139 -11.00 -6.49 -3.51
C GLN A 139 -10.28 -6.99 -4.78
N GLY A 140 -10.95 -7.79 -5.61
CA GLY A 140 -10.42 -8.24 -6.89
C GLY A 140 -10.15 -7.11 -7.90
N LYS A 141 -11.07 -6.15 -8.06
CA LYS A 141 -10.87 -5.00 -8.95
C LYS A 141 -9.86 -3.99 -8.40
N ALA A 142 -9.79 -3.84 -7.08
CA ALA A 142 -8.74 -3.04 -6.43
C ALA A 142 -7.36 -3.66 -6.67
N ALA A 143 -7.23 -4.99 -6.53
CA ALA A 143 -6.01 -5.72 -6.84
C ALA A 143 -5.65 -5.64 -8.32
N GLU A 144 -6.63 -5.74 -9.23
CA GLU A 144 -6.43 -5.55 -10.67
C GLU A 144 -5.93 -4.13 -11.00
N ALA A 145 -6.59 -3.10 -10.48
CA ALA A 145 -6.17 -1.70 -10.67
C ALA A 145 -4.77 -1.44 -10.07
N CYS A 146 -4.48 -2.02 -8.90
CA CYS A 146 -3.16 -1.99 -8.27
C CYS A 146 -2.12 -2.69 -9.15
N SER A 147 -2.43 -3.88 -9.69
CA SER A 147 -1.53 -4.64 -10.56
C SER A 147 -1.15 -3.85 -11.82
N GLN A 148 -2.10 -3.09 -12.39
CA GLN A 148 -1.84 -2.25 -13.54
C GLN A 148 -0.95 -1.04 -13.20
N ALA A 149 -1.14 -0.45 -12.02
CA ALA A 149 -0.28 0.64 -11.53
C ALA A 149 1.15 0.14 -11.22
N VAL A 150 1.27 -1.03 -10.58
CA VAL A 150 2.54 -1.75 -10.37
C VAL A 150 3.21 -2.06 -11.69
N ALA A 151 2.47 -2.60 -12.66
CA ALA A 151 2.96 -2.89 -14.01
C ALA A 151 3.52 -1.64 -14.71
N ASN A 152 2.82 -0.51 -14.60
CA ASN A 152 3.30 0.76 -15.14
C ASN A 152 4.62 1.21 -14.50
N ALA A 153 4.78 1.04 -13.19
CA ALA A 153 6.02 1.36 -12.49
C ALA A 153 7.17 0.41 -12.88
N MET A 154 6.90 -0.89 -12.97
CA MET A 154 7.89 -1.90 -13.40
C MET A 154 8.39 -1.64 -14.82
N ARG A 155 7.50 -1.27 -15.75
CA ARG A 155 7.87 -0.87 -17.13
C ARG A 155 8.79 0.35 -17.17
N GLN A 156 8.77 1.18 -16.13
CA GLN A 156 9.69 2.31 -15.95
C GLN A 156 10.93 1.96 -15.11
N ASN A 157 11.25 0.66 -15.01
CA ASN A 157 12.38 0.12 -14.25
C ASN A 157 12.36 0.51 -12.76
N ARG A 158 11.15 0.62 -12.18
CA ARG A 158 10.99 0.74 -10.72
C ARG A 158 10.82 -0.65 -10.14
N ASN A 159 11.64 -0.98 -9.14
CA ASN A 159 11.69 -2.30 -8.53
C ASN A 159 11.31 -2.29 -7.05
N VAL A 160 11.32 -1.13 -6.39
CA VAL A 160 10.81 -0.96 -5.02
C VAL A 160 9.53 -0.14 -5.07
N LEU A 161 8.42 -0.79 -4.76
CA LEU A 161 7.07 -0.28 -4.98
C LEU A 161 6.32 -0.26 -3.66
N MET A 162 5.44 0.72 -3.49
CA MET A 162 4.59 0.87 -2.31
C MET A 162 3.12 0.84 -2.70
N VAL A 163 2.33 0.19 -1.87
CA VAL A 163 0.88 0.13 -1.93
C VAL A 163 0.34 0.49 -0.56
N ASP A 164 -0.55 1.46 -0.45
CA ASP A 164 -1.15 1.87 0.83
C ASP A 164 -2.68 1.83 0.76
N LEU A 165 -3.25 0.79 1.36
CA LEU A 165 -4.68 0.56 1.51
C LEU A 165 -5.10 1.03 2.91
N ARG A 166 -5.63 2.24 3.01
CA ARG A 166 -6.19 2.81 4.26
C ARG A 166 -7.66 2.41 4.44
N LEU A 167 -8.02 1.21 4.01
CA LEU A 167 -9.36 0.68 4.24
C LEU A 167 -9.42 0.17 5.68
N PRO A 168 -10.54 0.34 6.40
CA PRO A 168 -10.62 -0.07 7.80
C PRO A 168 -10.20 -1.53 8.04
N SER A 169 -10.58 -2.44 7.15
CA SER A 169 -10.21 -3.86 7.24
C SER A 169 -8.75 -4.17 6.87
N PHE A 170 -8.04 -3.23 6.26
CA PHE A 170 -6.67 -3.42 5.79
C PHE A 170 -5.66 -2.61 6.62
N ASP A 171 -6.13 -1.64 7.41
CA ASP A 171 -5.27 -0.73 8.15
C ASP A 171 -4.99 -1.26 9.56
N THR A 172 -3.74 -1.66 9.82
CA THR A 172 -3.31 -2.12 11.14
C THR A 172 -3.43 -1.05 12.23
N THR A 173 -3.51 0.24 11.88
CA THR A 173 -3.63 1.32 12.86
C THR A 173 -5.02 1.45 13.47
N GLU A 174 -6.04 0.85 12.85
CA GLU A 174 -7.40 0.77 13.40
C GLU A 174 -7.50 -0.29 14.52
N GLY A 175 -6.39 -0.98 14.80
CA GLY A 175 -6.29 -1.98 15.84
C GLY A 175 -6.48 -3.41 15.35
N PRO A 176 -6.08 -4.41 16.16
CA PRO A 176 -6.08 -5.82 15.77
C PRO A 176 -7.50 -6.38 15.54
N ARG A 177 -8.54 -5.71 16.04
CA ARG A 177 -9.94 -6.12 15.83
C ARG A 177 -10.45 -5.77 14.44
N ALA A 178 -10.04 -4.60 13.92
CA ALA A 178 -10.47 -4.12 12.62
C ALA A 178 -9.62 -4.73 11.49
N TYR A 179 -8.34 -5.00 11.76
CA TYR A 179 -7.42 -5.55 10.78
C TYR A 179 -7.73 -7.00 10.40
N ASP A 180 -8.10 -7.20 9.14
CA ASP A 180 -8.37 -8.49 8.51
C ASP A 180 -7.12 -8.97 7.75
N SER A 181 -6.27 -9.73 8.45
CA SER A 181 -5.06 -10.31 7.87
C SER A 181 -5.34 -11.19 6.63
N PHE A 182 -6.48 -11.88 6.60
CA PHE A 182 -6.87 -12.73 5.50
C PHE A 182 -7.32 -11.90 4.30
N GLY A 183 -8.12 -10.86 4.50
CA GLY A 183 -8.49 -9.91 3.44
C GLY A 183 -7.28 -9.23 2.80
N VAL A 184 -6.25 -8.91 3.58
CA VAL A 184 -4.98 -8.40 3.06
C VAL A 184 -4.22 -9.46 2.26
N TYR A 185 -4.20 -10.71 2.74
CA TYR A 185 -3.64 -11.84 2.00
C TYR A 185 -4.36 -12.04 0.66
N ASP A 186 -5.70 -12.04 0.64
CA ASP A 186 -6.51 -12.20 -0.57
C ASP A 186 -6.17 -11.12 -1.60
N PHE A 187 -6.09 -9.86 -1.17
CA PHE A 187 -5.64 -8.77 -2.03
C PHE A 187 -4.24 -9.04 -2.63
N CYS A 188 -3.27 -9.46 -1.79
CA CYS A 188 -1.90 -9.74 -2.24
C CYS A 188 -1.81 -10.95 -3.16
N SER A 189 -2.61 -11.99 -2.91
CA SER A 189 -2.76 -13.19 -3.73
C SER A 189 -3.30 -12.83 -5.12
N HIS A 190 -4.38 -12.03 -5.17
CA HIS A 190 -4.93 -11.51 -6.42
C HIS A 190 -3.92 -10.63 -7.17
N LEU A 191 -3.23 -9.74 -6.47
CA LEU A 191 -2.17 -8.92 -7.05
C LEU A 191 -1.09 -9.80 -7.68
N SER A 192 -0.60 -10.81 -6.97
CA SER A 192 0.40 -11.76 -7.49
C SER A 192 -0.08 -12.49 -8.74
N ARG A 193 -1.32 -13.01 -8.72
CA ARG A 193 -1.94 -13.70 -9.86
C ARG A 193 -1.99 -12.80 -11.10
N HIS A 194 -2.43 -11.54 -10.94
CA HIS A 194 -2.47 -10.59 -12.05
C HIS A 194 -1.08 -10.23 -12.57
N LEU A 195 -0.08 -10.04 -11.70
CA LEU A 195 1.29 -9.78 -12.14
C LEU A 195 1.89 -10.96 -12.91
N LYS A 196 1.57 -12.20 -12.50
CA LYS A 196 1.94 -13.43 -13.23
C LYS A 196 1.24 -13.51 -14.59
N GLN A 197 -0.06 -13.21 -14.66
CA GLN A 197 -0.81 -13.14 -15.93
C GLN A 197 -0.23 -12.10 -16.89
N LEU A 198 0.24 -10.95 -16.37
CA LEU A 198 0.92 -9.92 -17.15
C LEU A 198 2.36 -10.29 -17.55
N SER A 199 2.85 -11.47 -17.15
CA SER A 199 4.22 -11.95 -17.37
C SER A 199 5.29 -10.98 -16.83
N LEU A 200 4.98 -10.30 -15.73
CA LEU A 200 5.88 -9.36 -15.06
C LEU A 200 6.67 -10.02 -13.94
N VAL A 201 6.10 -11.06 -13.34
CA VAL A 201 6.68 -11.88 -12.29
C VAL A 201 6.35 -13.34 -12.59
N THR A 202 7.21 -14.26 -12.19
CA THR A 202 7.04 -15.70 -12.37
C THR A 202 6.32 -16.31 -11.17
N LYS A 203 6.82 -15.99 -9.97
CA LYS A 203 6.25 -16.41 -8.69
C LYS A 203 6.59 -15.37 -7.62
N THR A 204 5.64 -15.10 -6.74
CA THR A 204 5.79 -14.10 -5.68
C THR A 204 5.88 -14.75 -4.30
N LEU A 205 6.77 -14.27 -3.44
CA LEU A 205 6.73 -14.59 -2.01
C LEU A 205 5.94 -13.51 -1.26
N ILE A 206 4.83 -13.87 -0.62
CA ILE A 206 4.06 -12.98 0.25
C ILE A 206 4.53 -13.20 1.68
N LEU A 207 5.17 -12.18 2.25
CA LEU A 207 5.74 -12.18 3.59
C LEU A 207 4.82 -11.46 4.57
N PHE A 208 4.30 -12.22 5.52
CA PHE A 208 3.73 -11.71 6.77
C PHE A 208 4.81 -11.64 7.84
N ARG A 209 4.49 -11.04 8.99
CA ARG A 209 5.49 -10.77 10.01
C ARG A 209 6.05 -12.06 10.59
N ASN A 210 5.19 -12.93 11.11
CA ASN A 210 5.56 -14.11 11.88
C ASN A 210 4.74 -15.35 11.46
N ASP A 211 5.12 -16.52 11.97
CA ASP A 211 4.45 -17.79 11.65
C ASP A 211 3.04 -17.89 12.24
N LEU A 212 2.70 -17.10 13.27
CA LEU A 212 1.35 -17.08 13.84
C LEU A 212 0.35 -16.48 12.85
N GLU A 213 0.70 -15.37 12.21
CA GLU A 213 -0.11 -14.75 11.14
C GLU A 213 -0.26 -15.69 9.95
N VAL A 214 0.83 -16.35 9.53
CA VAL A 214 0.80 -17.33 8.43
C VAL A 214 -0.13 -18.50 8.75
N LYS A 215 0.00 -19.11 9.94
CA LYS A 215 -0.86 -20.23 10.39
C LYS A 215 -2.33 -19.81 10.47
N HIS A 216 -2.61 -18.59 10.93
CA HIS A 216 -3.96 -18.05 10.98
C HIS A 216 -4.58 -17.95 9.57
N ILE A 217 -3.82 -17.40 8.61
CA ILE A 217 -4.25 -17.30 7.22
C ILE A 217 -4.48 -18.69 6.61
N GLU A 218 -3.56 -19.63 6.82
CA GLU A 218 -3.70 -21.02 6.33
C GLU A 218 -4.93 -21.71 6.91
N GLN A 219 -5.21 -21.51 8.20
CA GLN A 219 -6.41 -22.01 8.85
C GLN A 219 -7.68 -21.40 8.23
N GLU A 220 -7.69 -20.09 7.96
CA GLU A 220 -8.81 -19.45 7.28
C GLU A 220 -9.01 -19.97 5.84
N LYS A 221 -7.92 -20.18 5.09
CA LYS A 221 -7.97 -20.80 3.75
C LYS A 221 -8.67 -22.17 3.81
N LEU A 222 -8.31 -22.97 4.81
CA LEU A 222 -8.88 -24.30 5.01
C LEU A 222 -10.39 -24.23 5.36
N ILE A 223 -10.79 -23.30 6.23
CA ILE A 223 -12.19 -23.13 6.64
C ILE A 223 -13.07 -22.69 5.46
N ARG A 224 -12.58 -21.77 4.62
CA ARG A 224 -13.33 -21.27 3.46
C ARG A 224 -13.42 -22.27 2.32
N GLY A 225 -12.64 -23.35 2.37
CA GLY A 225 -12.54 -24.31 1.28
C GLY A 225 -11.87 -23.73 0.03
N ASP A 226 -11.16 -22.59 0.18
CA ASP A 226 -10.36 -21.96 -0.88
C ASP A 226 -9.05 -22.74 -1.11
N GLY A 227 -9.11 -24.06 -1.05
CA GLY A 227 -8.04 -24.91 -1.58
C GLY A 227 -7.88 -24.53 -3.04
N ASP A 228 -6.71 -23.95 -3.37
CA ASP A 228 -6.30 -23.34 -4.65
C ASP A 228 -6.67 -24.19 -5.88
N SER A 229 -7.95 -24.27 -6.20
CA SER A 229 -8.47 -24.75 -7.48
C SER A 229 -8.35 -23.61 -8.48
N ASP A 230 -7.11 -23.16 -8.69
CA ASP A 230 -6.70 -22.23 -9.76
C ASP A 230 -6.83 -22.89 -11.15
N ASP A 231 -7.60 -23.98 -11.28
CA ASP A 231 -8.05 -24.58 -12.53
C ASP A 231 -9.15 -23.71 -13.17
N LEU A 232 -8.74 -22.53 -13.64
CA LEU A 232 -9.51 -21.65 -14.51
C LEU A 232 -9.77 -22.23 -15.91
N ASN A 233 -9.83 -23.56 -16.06
CA ASN A 233 -9.99 -24.19 -17.36
C ASN A 233 -10.86 -25.47 -17.43
N ASP A 234 -11.72 -25.77 -16.46
CA ASP A 234 -12.63 -26.93 -16.59
C ASP A 234 -14.12 -26.57 -16.48
N THR A 235 -14.69 -26.16 -17.62
CA THR A 235 -16.14 -26.19 -17.90
C THR A 235 -16.67 -27.64 -18.00
N ALA A 236 -16.45 -28.47 -16.97
CA ALA A 236 -16.98 -29.83 -16.93
C ALA A 236 -17.43 -30.26 -15.52
N ASN A 237 -18.71 -29.99 -15.26
CA ASN A 237 -19.60 -30.81 -14.42
C ASN A 237 -19.40 -30.74 -12.88
N PRO A 238 -20.02 -29.75 -12.19
CA PRO A 238 -19.89 -29.52 -10.73
C PRO A 238 -20.58 -30.58 -9.83
N GLY A 239 -21.04 -31.70 -10.39
CA GLY A 239 -21.87 -32.67 -9.66
C GLY A 239 -21.13 -33.84 -9.01
N ARG A 240 -19.80 -33.94 -9.13
CA ARG A 240 -19.06 -35.17 -8.74
C ARG A 240 -17.96 -35.00 -7.69
N GLN A 241 -17.54 -33.78 -7.37
CA GLN A 241 -16.40 -33.55 -6.45
C GLN A 241 -16.83 -33.48 -4.98
N LEU A 242 -17.94 -32.78 -4.69
CA LEU A 242 -18.48 -32.60 -3.32
C LEU A 242 -18.79 -33.90 -2.57
N GLN A 243 -18.99 -35.03 -3.27
CA GLN A 243 -19.29 -36.30 -2.61
C GLN A 243 -18.02 -36.96 -2.03
N ASN A 244 -16.85 -36.74 -2.65
CA ASN A 244 -15.61 -37.39 -2.23
C ASN A 244 -14.97 -36.67 -1.02
N ASP A 245 -15.08 -35.34 -0.95
CA ASP A 245 -14.48 -34.56 0.15
C ASP A 245 -15.15 -34.85 1.50
N VAL A 246 -16.46 -35.17 1.48
CA VAL A 246 -17.21 -35.55 2.69
C VAL A 246 -16.80 -36.94 3.19
N ASP A 247 -16.50 -37.85 2.27
CA ASP A 247 -16.07 -39.21 2.61
C ASP A 247 -14.61 -39.22 3.11
N ASP A 248 -13.71 -38.43 2.54
CA ASP A 248 -12.32 -38.28 3.01
C ASP A 248 -12.23 -37.65 4.41
N PHE A 249 -13.05 -36.64 4.70
CA PHE A 249 -13.14 -36.06 6.04
C PHE A 249 -13.68 -37.08 7.05
N ARG A 250 -14.66 -37.89 6.64
CA ARG A 250 -15.26 -38.93 7.48
C ARG A 250 -14.25 -40.04 7.78
N ASP A 251 -13.43 -40.41 6.81
CA ASP A 251 -12.38 -41.42 6.99
C ASP A 251 -11.25 -40.91 7.90
N GLN A 252 -10.83 -39.64 7.79
CA GLN A 252 -9.89 -39.03 8.75
C GLN A 252 -10.46 -38.94 10.17
N LEU A 253 -11.74 -38.62 10.30
CA LEU A 253 -12.40 -38.53 11.60
C LEU A 253 -12.50 -39.91 12.29
N MET A 254 -12.77 -40.97 11.52
CA MET A 254 -12.83 -42.34 12.03
C MET A 254 -11.43 -42.89 12.35
N ALA A 255 -10.42 -42.57 11.53
CA ALA A 255 -9.03 -42.99 11.78
C ALA A 255 -8.47 -42.42 13.09
N ASN A 256 -8.85 -41.19 13.45
CA ASN A 256 -8.43 -40.57 14.71
C ASN A 256 -9.23 -41.05 15.94
N TRP A 257 -10.40 -41.67 15.73
CA TRP A 257 -11.23 -42.19 16.82
C TRP A 257 -10.78 -43.57 17.29
N ASP A 258 -10.17 -44.37 16.41
CA ASP A 258 -9.73 -45.74 16.71
C ASP A 258 -8.32 -45.82 17.33
N ASP A 259 -7.57 -44.72 17.41
CA ASP A 259 -6.18 -44.70 17.90
C ASP A 259 -6.05 -44.34 19.40
N GLU A 260 -6.87 -44.97 20.24
CA GLU A 260 -6.88 -44.75 21.71
C GLU A 260 -5.83 -45.59 22.46
N SER A 261 -4.78 -46.09 21.77
CA SER A 261 -3.83 -47.02 22.41
C SER A 261 -2.38 -47.04 21.89
N ALA A 262 -1.69 -45.89 21.75
CA ALA A 262 -0.22 -45.87 21.87
C ALA A 262 0.40 -44.48 22.10
N ASN A 263 1.02 -44.29 23.26
CA ASN A 263 2.24 -43.49 23.42
C ASN A 263 3.41 -44.48 23.60
N PRO A 264 4.70 -44.21 23.22
CA PRO A 264 5.33 -42.88 23.10
C PRO A 264 6.20 -42.62 21.84
N VAL A 265 6.41 -41.32 21.59
CA VAL A 265 7.53 -40.61 20.90
C VAL A 265 8.57 -41.47 20.14
N PRO A 266 8.59 -41.43 18.79
CA PRO A 266 9.79 -41.72 18.03
C PRO A 266 10.62 -40.45 17.83
N SER A 267 11.77 -40.38 18.52
CA SER A 267 12.86 -39.47 18.20
C SER A 267 13.50 -39.91 16.88
N VAL A 268 13.07 -39.31 15.78
CA VAL A 268 13.68 -39.48 14.46
C VAL A 268 14.18 -38.12 14.02
N ALA A 269 15.51 -37.98 13.96
CA ALA A 269 16.14 -36.83 13.33
C ALA A 269 15.71 -36.78 11.84
N PRO A 270 15.18 -35.65 11.34
CA PRO A 270 14.83 -35.55 9.94
C PRO A 270 16.10 -35.27 9.13
N SER A 271 16.83 -36.32 8.75
CA SER A 271 17.73 -36.28 7.58
C SER A 271 16.93 -36.70 6.34
N GLY A 272 15.88 -35.95 6.02
CA GLY A 272 15.17 -36.07 4.76
C GLY A 272 15.85 -35.17 3.74
N GLU A 273 16.45 -35.75 2.70
CA GLU A 273 16.70 -35.01 1.46
C GLU A 273 15.39 -34.36 1.02
N PRO A 274 15.41 -33.08 0.59
CA PRO A 274 14.21 -32.39 0.15
C PRO A 274 13.65 -33.16 -1.05
N THR A 275 12.54 -33.86 -0.83
CA THR A 275 11.74 -34.42 -1.89
C THR A 275 11.41 -33.26 -2.82
N PRO A 276 11.65 -33.35 -4.14
CA PRO A 276 11.34 -32.27 -5.05
C PRO A 276 9.84 -32.01 -4.94
N LEU A 277 9.51 -30.91 -4.26
CA LEU A 277 8.16 -30.42 -4.09
C LEU A 277 7.55 -30.36 -5.49
N ALA A 278 6.41 -31.03 -5.66
CA ALA A 278 5.62 -30.96 -6.87
C ALA A 278 5.51 -29.49 -7.29
N SER A 279 5.58 -29.22 -8.60
CA SER A 279 5.49 -27.86 -9.14
C SER A 279 4.14 -27.27 -8.76
N ASP A 280 4.12 -26.57 -7.63
CA ASP A 280 2.96 -25.87 -7.15
C ASP A 280 2.73 -24.71 -8.12
N ASN A 281 1.70 -24.86 -8.96
CA ASN A 281 1.31 -23.91 -10.00
C ASN A 281 0.81 -22.58 -9.42
N SER A 282 0.73 -22.47 -8.09
CA SER A 282 0.42 -21.25 -7.37
C SER A 282 1.19 -20.04 -7.91
N SER A 283 0.48 -18.92 -8.00
CA SER A 283 1.08 -17.63 -8.36
C SER A 283 2.01 -17.10 -7.28
N HIS A 284 1.87 -17.58 -6.05
CA HIS A 284 2.59 -17.10 -4.90
C HIS A 284 2.82 -18.21 -3.86
N ARG A 285 3.78 -17.99 -2.98
CA ARG A 285 3.96 -18.74 -1.74
C ARG A 285 3.73 -17.80 -0.56
N LEU A 286 3.02 -18.28 0.45
CA LEU A 286 2.89 -17.59 1.73
C LEU A 286 4.11 -17.90 2.60
N GLY A 287 4.63 -16.89 3.30
CA GLY A 287 5.78 -17.04 4.16
C GLY A 287 5.83 -16.01 5.27
N SER A 288 6.79 -16.21 6.15
CA SER A 288 6.99 -15.40 7.36
C SER A 288 8.34 -14.72 7.30
N MET A 289 8.39 -13.45 7.67
CA MET A 289 9.58 -12.63 7.61
C MET A 289 10.59 -13.01 8.71
N ILE A 290 10.11 -13.28 9.93
CA ILE A 290 10.96 -13.65 11.08
C ILE A 290 10.72 -15.06 11.63
N GLY A 291 9.81 -15.84 11.04
CA GLY A 291 9.53 -17.21 11.50
C GLY A 291 8.82 -17.25 12.85
N GLU A 292 9.24 -18.19 13.69
CA GLU A 292 8.89 -18.30 15.12
C GLU A 292 9.92 -17.60 16.03
N ALA A 293 10.83 -16.79 15.47
CA ALA A 293 11.91 -16.18 16.25
C ALA A 293 11.37 -15.17 17.27
N GLU A 294 11.70 -15.39 18.54
CA GLU A 294 11.46 -14.43 19.61
C GLU A 294 12.53 -13.33 19.57
N ILE A 295 12.15 -12.15 19.09
CA ILE A 295 13.05 -10.99 19.03
C ILE A 295 12.94 -10.20 20.32
N SER A 296 13.97 -10.28 21.16
CA SER A 296 14.02 -9.54 22.41
C SER A 296 14.21 -8.04 22.16
N PRO A 297 13.45 -7.14 22.83
CA PRO A 297 13.72 -5.72 22.75
C PRO A 297 15.05 -5.43 23.46
N GLY A 298 16.02 -4.85 22.75
CA GLY A 298 17.33 -4.55 23.33
C GLY A 298 18.45 -4.34 22.32
N PRO A 299 19.71 -4.27 22.78
CA PRO A 299 20.88 -4.05 21.92
C PRO A 299 21.04 -5.11 20.83
N ASP A 300 20.63 -6.34 21.11
CA ASP A 300 20.78 -7.49 20.21
C ASP A 300 19.61 -7.64 19.22
N GLN A 301 18.55 -6.84 19.36
CA GLN A 301 17.35 -6.89 18.50
C GLN A 301 17.71 -6.82 17.01
N PHE A 302 18.68 -5.97 16.66
CA PHE A 302 19.12 -5.78 15.29
C PHE A 302 19.71 -7.06 14.68
N ASP A 303 20.63 -7.71 15.40
CA ASP A 303 21.31 -8.91 14.93
C ASP A 303 20.37 -10.12 14.92
N GLN A 304 19.51 -10.26 15.94
CA GLN A 304 18.48 -11.29 16.00
C GLN A 304 17.50 -11.18 14.81
N THR A 305 17.07 -9.96 14.49
CA THR A 305 16.15 -9.72 13.37
C THR A 305 16.82 -10.06 12.04
N ILE A 306 18.08 -9.65 11.84
CA ILE A 306 18.83 -10.01 10.62
C ILE A 306 18.95 -11.53 10.49
N GLN A 307 19.29 -12.22 11.57
CA GLN A 307 19.42 -13.68 11.56
C GLN A 307 18.10 -14.35 11.21
N ALA A 308 16.98 -13.90 11.80
CA ALA A 308 15.65 -14.43 11.53
C ALA A 308 15.26 -14.22 10.06
N VAL A 309 15.41 -13.01 9.52
CA VAL A 309 15.15 -12.71 8.10
C VAL A 309 16.05 -13.53 7.20
N ASP A 310 17.30 -13.73 7.59
CA ASP A 310 18.25 -14.50 6.81
C ASP A 310 17.85 -15.97 6.67
N GLN A 311 17.17 -16.51 7.68
CA GLN A 311 16.71 -17.91 7.76
C GLN A 311 15.33 -18.11 7.13
N HIS A 312 14.40 -17.17 7.32
CA HIS A 312 12.98 -17.36 7.00
C HIS A 312 12.54 -16.64 5.71
N ALA A 313 13.05 -15.43 5.43
CA ALA A 313 12.69 -14.65 4.24
C ALA A 313 13.54 -15.03 3.00
N LEU A 314 13.62 -16.33 2.72
CA LEU A 314 14.36 -16.87 1.57
C LEU A 314 13.43 -17.05 0.37
N LEU A 315 13.88 -16.54 -0.78
CA LEU A 315 13.27 -16.85 -2.07
C LEU A 315 13.58 -18.29 -2.46
N GLN A 316 12.60 -18.99 -3.00
CA GLN A 316 12.68 -20.38 -3.44
C GLN A 316 12.40 -20.51 -4.95
N GLY A 317 13.14 -21.39 -5.62
CA GLY A 317 12.92 -21.74 -7.02
C GLY A 317 12.87 -20.55 -7.96
N GLU A 318 11.71 -20.32 -8.55
CA GLU A 318 11.44 -19.30 -9.58
C GLU A 318 10.91 -17.98 -9.01
N GLU A 319 10.93 -17.78 -7.69
CA GLU A 319 10.45 -16.54 -7.07
C GLU A 319 11.33 -15.34 -7.46
N ASP A 320 10.72 -14.37 -8.14
CA ASP A 320 11.35 -13.16 -8.67
C ASP A 320 10.76 -11.86 -8.09
N ALA A 321 9.73 -11.96 -7.25
CA ALA A 321 9.12 -10.85 -6.53
C ALA A 321 8.82 -11.18 -5.06
N LEU A 322 8.82 -10.14 -4.21
CA LEU A 322 8.41 -10.19 -2.82
C LEU A 322 7.30 -9.17 -2.55
N ILE A 323 6.26 -9.59 -1.85
CA ILE A 323 5.27 -8.70 -1.25
C ILE A 323 5.49 -8.74 0.26
N ILE A 324 5.80 -7.59 0.88
CA ILE A 324 5.99 -7.45 2.33
C ILE A 324 4.76 -6.75 2.89
N VAL A 325 4.05 -7.41 3.79
CA VAL A 325 2.77 -6.95 4.31
C VAL A 325 2.94 -6.22 5.64
N ALA A 326 2.33 -5.04 5.71
CA ALA A 326 2.13 -4.22 6.90
C ALA A 326 3.35 -4.04 7.82
N PRO A 327 4.56 -3.69 7.33
CA PRO A 327 5.67 -3.43 8.24
C PRO A 327 5.39 -2.14 9.05
N TYR A 328 5.49 -2.21 10.38
CA TYR A 328 5.09 -1.08 11.25
C TYR A 328 6.11 -0.71 12.34
N ASP A 329 6.85 -1.65 12.93
CA ASP A 329 7.73 -1.34 14.06
C ASP A 329 9.23 -1.32 13.73
N THR A 330 10.06 -1.20 14.77
CA THR A 330 11.52 -1.21 14.65
C THR A 330 12.05 -2.54 14.11
N THR A 331 11.48 -3.67 14.53
CA THR A 331 11.85 -5.01 14.05
C THR A 331 11.56 -5.09 12.55
N ASP A 332 10.37 -4.69 12.13
CA ASP A 332 9.97 -4.69 10.72
C ASP A 332 10.83 -3.75 9.89
N THR A 333 11.23 -2.60 10.45
CA THR A 333 12.14 -1.67 9.79
C THR A 333 13.52 -2.31 9.56
N VAL A 334 14.08 -2.99 10.55
CA VAL A 334 15.35 -3.71 10.40
C VAL A 334 15.21 -4.84 9.38
N ALA A 335 14.11 -5.59 9.46
CA ALA A 335 13.83 -6.69 8.54
C ALA A 335 13.66 -6.22 7.09
N LEU A 336 12.95 -5.11 6.89
CA LEU A 336 12.78 -4.46 5.59
C LEU A 336 14.12 -3.98 5.04
N ARG A 337 14.96 -3.33 5.85
CA ARG A 337 16.31 -2.90 5.44
C ARG A 337 17.17 -4.09 5.04
N ARG A 338 17.13 -5.19 5.79
CA ARG A 338 17.85 -6.42 5.45
C ARG A 338 17.35 -7.03 4.14
N THR A 339 16.04 -7.05 3.93
CA THR A 339 15.40 -7.56 2.72
C THR A 339 15.75 -6.71 1.49
N LEU A 340 15.69 -5.37 1.61
CA LEU A 340 16.13 -4.43 0.57
C LEU A 340 17.62 -4.59 0.24
N ALA A 341 18.48 -4.74 1.25
CA ALA A 341 19.90 -4.97 1.04
C ALA A 341 20.18 -6.28 0.28
N ARG A 342 19.35 -7.31 0.49
CA ARG A 342 19.51 -8.62 -0.12
C ARG A 342 18.93 -8.70 -1.53
N TYR A 343 17.74 -8.16 -1.75
CA TYR A 343 16.97 -8.37 -2.98
C TYR A 343 16.65 -7.09 -3.75
N GLY A 344 16.84 -5.92 -3.15
CA GLY A 344 16.41 -4.63 -3.71
C GLY A 344 17.11 -4.20 -5.00
N ASN A 345 18.11 -4.94 -5.49
CA ASN A 345 18.73 -4.72 -6.80
C ASN A 345 18.41 -5.82 -7.82
N THR A 346 17.87 -6.96 -7.38
CA THR A 346 17.75 -8.18 -8.20
C THR A 346 16.31 -8.65 -8.37
N ARG A 347 15.39 -8.12 -7.56
CA ARG A 347 14.00 -8.56 -7.45
C ARG A 347 13.07 -7.36 -7.33
N THR A 348 11.80 -7.60 -7.63
CA THR A 348 10.73 -6.64 -7.35
C THR A 348 10.32 -6.78 -5.89
N ILE A 349 10.25 -5.68 -5.16
CA ILE A 349 9.78 -5.61 -3.78
C ILE A 349 8.57 -4.69 -3.74
N ILE A 350 7.43 -5.22 -3.31
CA ILE A 350 6.18 -4.49 -3.14
C ILE A 350 5.90 -4.44 -1.64
N ILE A 351 5.75 -3.23 -1.09
CA ILE A 351 5.47 -3.03 0.33
C ILE A 351 4.01 -2.60 0.44
N VAL A 352 3.20 -3.39 1.13
CA VAL A 352 1.76 -3.16 1.30
C VAL A 352 1.51 -2.63 2.71
N ASN A 353 0.76 -1.54 2.83
CA ASN A 353 0.30 -0.94 4.10
C ASN A 353 1.44 -0.64 5.08
N SER A 354 2.55 -0.07 4.60
CA SER A 354 3.63 0.35 5.51
C SER A 354 3.12 1.40 6.51
N ARG A 355 3.44 1.18 7.78
CA ARG A 355 3.17 2.10 8.90
C ARG A 355 4.46 2.55 9.60
N ILE A 356 5.60 2.34 8.96
CA ILE A 356 6.88 2.82 9.48
C ILE A 356 6.86 4.35 9.48
N GLU A 357 6.90 4.95 10.67
CA GLU A 357 6.87 6.41 10.85
C GLU A 357 8.00 7.12 10.08
N LEU A 358 9.19 6.53 10.13
CA LEU A 358 10.39 7.02 9.45
C LEU A 358 10.84 5.99 8.43
N LEU A 359 10.40 6.18 7.18
CA LEU A 359 10.81 5.31 6.08
C LEU A 359 12.35 5.23 6.03
N PRO A 360 12.93 4.02 5.97
CA PRO A 360 14.37 3.87 5.82
C PRO A 360 14.86 4.53 4.53
N ARG A 361 16.08 5.08 4.54
CA ARG A 361 16.69 5.77 3.38
C ARG A 361 16.78 4.87 2.16
N GLU A 362 16.85 3.56 2.38
CA GLU A 362 16.81 2.54 1.33
C GLU A 362 15.52 2.60 0.48
N LEU A 363 14.45 3.20 1.01
CA LEU A 363 13.20 3.47 0.29
C LEU A 363 13.18 4.85 -0.37
N ASP A 364 14.29 5.59 -0.43
CA ASP A 364 14.34 6.89 -1.10
C ASP A 364 13.90 6.83 -2.58
N ASN A 365 14.16 5.69 -3.24
CA ASN A 365 13.75 5.44 -4.62
C ASN A 365 12.40 4.72 -4.76
N ALA A 366 11.74 4.38 -3.66
CA ALA A 366 10.46 3.69 -3.68
C ALA A 366 9.37 4.57 -4.31
N VAL A 367 8.43 3.96 -5.03
CA VAL A 367 7.33 4.66 -5.69
C VAL A 367 6.00 4.15 -5.15
N MET A 368 5.11 5.06 -4.73
CA MET A 368 3.72 4.70 -4.46
C MET A 368 3.01 4.39 -5.76
N CYS A 369 2.72 3.12 -5.98
CA CYS A 369 2.02 2.65 -7.16
C CYS A 369 0.51 2.82 -6.99
N TYR A 370 0.01 2.47 -5.81
CA TYR A 370 -1.42 2.43 -5.53
C TYR A 370 -1.68 2.89 -4.10
N GLY A 371 -2.62 3.80 -3.93
CA GLY A 371 -2.98 4.33 -2.62
C GLY A 371 -4.46 4.63 -2.57
N ILE A 372 -5.15 4.19 -1.54
CA ILE A 372 -6.57 4.50 -1.34
C ILE A 372 -6.81 4.94 0.10
N LEU A 373 -7.42 6.10 0.27
CA LEU A 373 -7.80 6.67 1.56
C LEU A 373 -9.26 7.11 1.52
N PRO A 374 -10.18 6.31 2.10
CA PRO A 374 -11.55 6.73 2.30
C PRO A 374 -11.64 7.73 3.45
N LEU A 375 -12.53 8.70 3.32
CA LEU A 375 -12.77 9.76 4.30
C LEU A 375 -14.26 10.03 4.38
N ILE A 376 -14.75 10.28 5.60
CA ILE A 376 -16.12 10.74 5.84
C ILE A 376 -16.06 12.03 6.64
N ALA A 377 -16.60 13.11 6.08
CA ALA A 377 -16.77 14.36 6.80
C ALA A 377 -18.15 14.38 7.47
N ARG A 378 -18.17 14.45 8.81
CA ARG A 378 -19.41 14.50 9.59
C ARG A 378 -19.93 15.93 9.71
N ARG A 379 -21.24 16.14 9.52
CA ARG A 379 -21.92 17.42 9.82
C ARG A 379 -22.17 17.55 11.32
N GLY A 380 -21.11 17.80 12.09
CA GLY A 380 -21.19 17.95 13.54
C GLY A 380 -21.38 16.64 14.31
N HIS A 381 -21.47 16.73 15.64
CA HIS A 381 -21.44 15.56 16.52
C HIS A 381 -22.74 14.74 16.57
N ASN A 382 -23.87 15.31 16.11
CA ASN A 382 -25.21 14.79 16.39
C ASN A 382 -25.98 14.30 15.16
N ASP A 383 -25.39 14.36 13.97
CA ASP A 383 -26.07 13.96 12.73
C ASP A 383 -25.38 12.73 12.14
N PRO A 384 -25.92 11.51 12.38
CA PRO A 384 -25.33 10.28 11.87
C PRO A 384 -25.55 10.08 10.35
N ASP A 385 -26.51 10.78 9.74
CA ASP A 385 -27.11 10.32 8.48
C ASP A 385 -26.68 11.07 7.20
N ALA A 386 -25.76 12.04 7.25
CA ALA A 386 -25.39 12.80 6.05
C ALA A 386 -23.94 13.33 6.05
N GLY A 387 -22.98 12.42 6.20
CA GLY A 387 -21.58 12.75 6.03
C GLY A 387 -21.18 12.81 4.56
N LEU A 388 -20.50 13.88 4.14
CA LEU A 388 -19.88 13.96 2.81
C LEU A 388 -18.76 12.90 2.74
N LYS A 389 -18.83 12.00 1.76
CA LYS A 389 -17.84 10.93 1.61
C LYS A 389 -16.84 11.34 0.54
N ALA A 390 -15.56 11.06 0.80
CA ALA A 390 -14.51 11.30 -0.16
C ALA A 390 -13.56 10.10 -0.20
N VAL A 391 -13.01 9.81 -1.37
CA VAL A 391 -11.96 8.80 -1.56
C VAL A 391 -10.80 9.45 -2.26
N VAL A 392 -9.63 9.43 -1.61
CA VAL A 392 -8.37 9.86 -2.19
C VAL A 392 -7.68 8.66 -2.81
N LEU A 393 -7.31 8.77 -4.07
CA LEU A 393 -6.82 7.64 -4.86
C LEU A 393 -5.54 8.00 -5.63
N LYS A 394 -4.54 7.13 -5.54
CA LYS A 394 -3.32 7.13 -6.34
C LYS A 394 -3.31 5.89 -7.24
N ARG A 395 -3.06 6.10 -8.54
CA ARG A 395 -2.83 5.03 -9.53
C ARG A 395 -1.69 5.45 -10.44
N TYR A 396 -0.50 4.91 -10.21
CA TYR A 396 0.68 5.29 -10.99
C TYR A 396 0.50 5.03 -12.51
N PRO A 397 0.90 5.97 -13.39
CA PRO A 397 1.68 7.19 -13.13
C PRO A 397 0.84 8.43 -12.79
N ASP A 398 -0.47 8.30 -12.67
CA ASP A 398 -1.36 9.44 -12.46
C ASP A 398 -1.09 10.11 -11.10
N PRO A 399 -1.32 11.42 -11.00
CA PRO A 399 -1.26 12.14 -9.73
C PRO A 399 -2.39 11.70 -8.80
N TRP A 400 -2.37 12.20 -7.57
CA TRP A 400 -3.47 12.01 -6.62
C TRP A 400 -4.78 12.57 -7.17
N THR A 401 -5.83 11.76 -7.07
CA THR A 401 -7.21 12.09 -7.45
C THR A 401 -8.10 12.02 -6.22
N VAL A 402 -9.16 12.85 -6.19
CA VAL A 402 -10.15 12.85 -5.11
C VAL A 402 -11.49 12.61 -5.75
N TYR A 403 -12.22 11.63 -5.23
CA TYR A 403 -13.60 11.35 -5.60
C TYR A 403 -14.49 11.74 -4.42
N VAL A 404 -15.65 12.30 -4.70
CA VAL A 404 -16.59 12.81 -3.70
C VAL A 404 -17.96 12.24 -4.01
N ASP A 405 -18.62 11.71 -3.00
CA ASP A 405 -20.01 11.29 -3.05
C ASP A 405 -20.83 12.30 -2.25
N VAL A 406 -21.72 12.99 -2.96
CA VAL A 406 -22.64 13.99 -2.43
C VAL A 406 -24.01 13.36 -2.52
N ASP A 407 -24.65 13.15 -1.37
CA ASP A 407 -26.02 12.62 -1.26
C ASP A 407 -26.22 11.15 -1.71
N ASP A 408 -25.18 10.32 -1.62
CA ASP A 408 -25.23 8.87 -1.92
C ASP A 408 -25.56 8.51 -3.37
N ASP A 409 -25.36 9.45 -4.29
CA ASP A 409 -25.49 9.27 -5.74
C ASP A 409 -24.23 8.63 -6.37
N GLY A 410 -23.24 8.32 -5.55
CA GLY A 410 -21.99 7.66 -5.92
C GLY A 410 -20.81 8.62 -6.09
N PHE A 411 -19.63 8.04 -6.27
CA PHE A 411 -18.38 8.78 -6.31
C PHE A 411 -18.12 9.48 -7.66
N TYR A 412 -18.01 10.82 -7.62
CA TYR A 412 -17.61 11.65 -8.76
C TYR A 412 -16.23 12.26 -8.56
N GLU A 413 -15.42 12.31 -9.61
CA GLU A 413 -14.10 12.92 -9.54
C GLU A 413 -14.19 14.45 -9.29
N ALA A 414 -13.53 14.92 -8.23
CA ALA A 414 -13.40 16.34 -7.88
C ALA A 414 -12.46 17.08 -8.85
N LYS A 415 -12.98 17.39 -10.04
CA LYS A 415 -12.24 18.09 -11.11
C LYS A 415 -12.01 19.57 -10.78
N GLY A 416 -10.77 20.01 -10.91
CA GLY A 416 -10.32 21.38 -10.59
C GLY A 416 -9.78 21.52 -9.16
N GLY A 417 -9.60 22.74 -8.65
CA GLY A 417 -8.97 22.98 -7.35
C GLY A 417 -7.43 23.03 -7.42
N PRO A 418 -6.74 23.14 -6.27
CA PRO A 418 -5.28 23.28 -6.22
C PRO A 418 -4.58 22.03 -6.75
N VAL A 419 -3.50 22.23 -7.50
CA VAL A 419 -2.56 21.14 -7.85
C VAL A 419 -1.92 20.64 -6.55
N PRO A 420 -1.72 19.32 -6.35
CA PRO A 420 -1.02 18.83 -5.17
C PRO A 420 0.34 19.53 -5.04
N PRO A 421 0.75 19.93 -3.81
CA PRO A 421 2.03 20.59 -3.62
C PRO A 421 3.14 19.69 -4.16
N VAL A 422 4.06 20.27 -4.94
CA VAL A 422 5.19 19.54 -5.56
C VAL A 422 6.06 18.83 -4.51
N ASP A 423 6.03 19.35 -3.27
CA ASP A 423 6.81 18.84 -2.14
C ASP A 423 6.14 17.69 -1.38
N SER A 424 4.88 17.33 -1.69
CA SER A 424 4.32 16.08 -1.14
C SER A 424 5.08 14.94 -1.78
N SER A 425 5.92 14.25 -0.99
CA SER A 425 6.58 13.05 -1.48
C SER A 425 5.50 12.14 -2.08
N ASP A 426 5.69 11.65 -3.32
CA ASP A 426 4.74 10.75 -3.98
C ASP A 426 4.43 9.49 -3.13
N LYS A 427 5.17 9.27 -2.04
CA LYS A 427 5.09 8.16 -1.08
C LYS A 427 4.07 8.35 0.04
N GLN A 428 3.51 9.54 0.21
CA GLN A 428 2.57 9.84 1.28
C GLN A 428 1.25 10.36 0.71
N PHE A 429 0.15 10.11 1.44
CA PHE A 429 -1.13 10.71 1.11
C PHE A 429 -1.03 12.25 1.13
N PRO A 430 -1.81 12.94 0.29
CA PRO A 430 -1.91 14.39 0.34
C PRO A 430 -2.37 14.87 1.71
N SER A 431 -1.98 16.10 2.08
CA SER A 431 -2.36 16.65 3.37
C SER A 431 -3.89 16.82 3.48
N PRO A 432 -4.46 16.71 4.69
CA PRO A 432 -5.89 16.94 4.92
C PRO A 432 -6.38 18.28 4.36
N GLU A 433 -5.55 19.34 4.43
CA GLU A 433 -5.89 20.67 3.91
C GLU A 433 -6.03 20.67 2.39
N TRP A 434 -5.14 19.97 1.66
CA TRP A 434 -5.24 19.87 0.21
C TRP A 434 -6.51 19.13 -0.20
N ILE A 435 -6.81 18.03 0.50
CA ILE A 435 -8.02 17.23 0.25
C ILE A 435 -9.26 18.10 0.51
N ALA A 436 -9.32 18.81 1.63
CA ALA A 436 -10.43 19.69 1.98
C ALA A 436 -10.64 20.80 0.92
N LEU A 437 -9.57 21.44 0.44
CA LEU A 437 -9.66 22.46 -0.61
C LEU A 437 -10.16 21.89 -1.94
N LYS A 438 -9.73 20.68 -2.30
CA LYS A 438 -10.21 19.95 -3.48
C LYS A 438 -11.71 19.67 -3.41
N VAL A 439 -12.15 19.13 -2.27
CA VAL A 439 -13.56 18.83 -2.00
C VAL A 439 -14.39 20.11 -2.01
N GLN A 440 -13.93 21.18 -1.35
CA GLN A 440 -14.63 22.48 -1.34
C GLN A 440 -14.78 23.07 -2.74
N ALA A 441 -13.73 23.00 -3.56
CA ALA A 441 -13.77 23.49 -4.94
C ALA A 441 -14.74 22.68 -5.83
N PHE A 442 -14.94 21.40 -5.54
CA PHE A 442 -15.95 20.57 -6.20
C PHE A 442 -17.36 20.99 -5.81
N LEU A 443 -17.62 21.15 -4.50
CA LEU A 443 -18.93 21.56 -3.99
C LEU A 443 -19.36 22.95 -4.45
N GLN A 444 -18.43 23.89 -4.66
CA GLN A 444 -18.74 25.24 -5.16
C GLN A 444 -19.14 25.29 -6.64
N LYS A 445 -18.89 24.23 -7.40
CA LYS A 445 -19.22 24.16 -8.84
C LYS A 445 -20.56 23.50 -9.13
N GLN A 446 -21.08 22.74 -8.17
CA GLN A 446 -22.46 22.26 -8.19
C GLN A 446 -23.39 23.43 -7.86
#